data_AF-A0A7V9GGY0-F1
#
_entry.id   AF-A0A7V9GGY0-F1
#
_cell.length_a   1.000
_cell.length_b   1.000
_cell.length_c   1.000
_cell.angle_alpha   90.00
_cell.angle_beta   90.00
_cell.angle_gamma   90.00
#
_symmetry.space_group_name_H-M   'P 1'
#
loop_
_entity.id
_entity.type
_entity.pdbx_description
1 polymer ?
#
loop_
_entity_poly.entity_id
_entity_poly.type
_entity_poly.pdbx_seq_one_letter_code
_entity_poly.pdbx_strand_id
1 'polypeptide(L)'
;MADDDEEPVVSSAVRIVLVSADFGREITTAVLWLSRFDGIDIRCVRLVPYAFERRVLLDIQQVLPLPQAADYQVRIGRKDAARDRARTDGRDFTRYHVIVDGTELVDQNKRNAIRVMIEQLTARHVPLAQIRERLPERAFRVVPGLVTTPDAVRKALLETDPAADVRRWFCDHPLVDETTDQTYVLFKRWGPNTEPTLKALSDAFPEAKVTFRRADVSE
;
A
#
# COMPACT_ATOMS: atom_id res chain seq x y z
N MET A 1 -10.02 -41.65 17.68
CA MET A 1 -8.99 -41.08 18.57
C MET A 1 -8.12 -40.26 17.65
N ALA A 2 -8.20 -38.94 17.73
CA ALA A 2 -7.61 -38.02 16.77
C ALA A 2 -6.08 -38.06 16.89
N ASP A 3 -5.41 -38.28 15.76
CA ASP A 3 -3.97 -38.04 15.62
C ASP A 3 -3.80 -36.57 15.26
N ASP A 4 -3.09 -35.86 16.13
CA ASP A 4 -2.87 -34.42 16.10
C ASP A 4 -1.53 -34.15 15.39
N ASP A 5 -1.56 -34.19 14.06
CA ASP A 5 -0.45 -33.73 13.20
C ASP A 5 -0.45 -32.19 13.15
N GLU A 6 -0.12 -31.54 14.27
CA GLU A 6 0.08 -30.09 14.30
C GLU A 6 1.52 -29.77 13.84
N GLU A 7 1.66 -29.30 12.59
CA GLU A 7 2.95 -28.82 12.07
C GLU A 7 3.50 -27.69 12.96
N PRO A 8 4.80 -27.70 13.32
CA PRO A 8 5.36 -26.70 14.21
C PRO A 8 5.33 -25.31 13.57
N VAL A 9 4.51 -24.42 14.14
CA VAL A 9 4.43 -23.01 13.72
C VAL A 9 5.69 -22.27 14.15
N VAL A 10 6.60 -22.03 13.21
CA VAL A 10 7.78 -21.20 13.44
C VAL A 10 7.36 -19.72 13.42
N SER A 11 7.60 -19.01 14.53
CA SER A 11 7.35 -17.57 14.61
C SER A 11 8.20 -16.80 13.60
N SER A 12 7.59 -15.84 12.91
CA SER A 12 8.29 -14.94 11.98
C SER A 12 9.10 -13.82 12.69
N ALA A 13 9.03 -13.75 14.02
CA ALA A 13 9.76 -12.75 14.80
C ALA A 13 11.22 -13.20 15.02
N VAL A 14 12.16 -12.57 14.31
CA VAL A 14 13.60 -12.87 14.39
C VAL A 14 14.31 -11.78 15.21
N ARG A 15 15.07 -12.21 16.23
CA ARG A 15 15.97 -11.35 17.00
C ARG A 15 17.42 -11.72 16.70
N ILE A 16 18.24 -10.72 16.42
CA ILE A 16 19.66 -10.84 16.10
C ILE A 16 20.47 -10.22 17.25
N VAL A 17 21.37 -11.00 17.85
CA VAL A 17 22.28 -10.51 18.90
C VAL A 17 23.71 -10.70 18.44
N LEU A 18 24.42 -9.59 18.25
CA LEU A 18 25.84 -9.57 17.93
C LEU A 18 26.63 -9.45 19.23
N VAL A 19 27.65 -10.29 19.38
CA VAL A 19 28.46 -10.38 20.60
C VAL A 19 29.94 -10.24 20.22
N SER A 20 30.64 -9.30 20.86
CA SER A 20 32.06 -9.03 20.58
C SER A 20 32.74 -8.36 21.79
N ALA A 21 34.08 -8.36 21.83
CA ALA A 21 34.84 -7.56 22.80
C ALA A 21 34.74 -6.05 22.53
N ASP A 22 34.54 -5.68 21.27
CA ASP A 22 34.21 -4.31 20.85
C ASP A 22 33.55 -4.30 19.46
N PHE A 23 32.88 -3.20 19.11
CA PHE A 23 32.26 -3.01 17.80
C PHE A 23 32.89 -1.84 17.05
N GLY A 24 33.52 -2.14 15.91
CA GLY A 24 34.01 -1.11 15.00
C GLY A 24 32.89 -0.20 14.48
N ARG A 25 33.29 0.97 13.98
CA ARG A 25 32.37 1.98 13.43
C ARG A 25 31.52 1.45 12.28
N GLU A 26 32.08 0.60 11.43
CA GLU A 26 31.40 0.00 10.27
C GLU A 26 30.23 -0.89 10.71
N ILE A 27 30.47 -1.78 11.67
CA ILE A 27 29.45 -2.67 12.23
C ILE A 27 28.38 -1.86 12.96
N THR A 28 28.80 -0.89 13.78
CA THR A 28 27.87 0.01 14.48
C THR A 28 26.96 0.77 13.51
N THR A 29 27.51 1.24 12.39
CA THR A 29 26.76 1.96 11.35
C THR A 29 25.74 1.05 10.65
N ALA A 30 26.16 -0.18 10.29
CA ALA A 30 25.29 -1.17 9.68
C ALA A 30 24.14 -1.58 10.62
N VAL A 31 24.43 -1.81 11.89
CA VAL A 31 23.43 -2.17 12.92
C VAL A 31 22.44 -1.03 13.13
N LEU A 32 22.92 0.21 13.23
CA LEU A 32 22.04 1.38 13.33
C LEU A 32 21.15 1.54 12.10
N TRP A 33 21.68 1.29 10.89
CA TRP A 33 20.90 1.32 9.66
C TRP A 33 19.83 0.22 9.62
N LEU A 34 20.21 -1.02 9.93
CA LEU A 34 19.29 -2.17 9.99
C LEU A 34 18.18 -1.99 11.03
N SER A 35 18.51 -1.39 12.19
CA SER A 35 17.54 -1.14 13.26
C SER A 35 16.43 -0.14 12.88
N ARG A 36 16.57 0.59 11.77
CA ARG A 36 15.53 1.51 11.26
C ARG A 36 14.46 0.82 10.42
N PHE A 37 14.69 -0.43 10.00
CA PHE A 37 13.71 -1.18 9.22
C PHE A 37 12.68 -1.84 10.13
N ASP A 38 11.41 -1.63 9.81
CA ASP A 38 10.29 -2.26 10.52
C ASP A 38 10.44 -3.79 10.50
N GLY A 39 10.48 -4.40 11.68
CA GLY A 39 10.56 -5.86 11.84
C GLY A 39 11.96 -6.43 12.11
N ILE A 40 13.01 -5.61 12.19
CA ILE A 40 14.37 -6.06 12.53
C ILE A 40 14.70 -5.71 14.00
N ASP A 41 14.79 -6.72 14.87
CA ASP A 41 15.29 -6.58 16.26
C ASP A 41 16.76 -7.01 16.31
N ILE A 42 17.68 -6.05 16.16
CA ILE A 42 19.13 -6.29 16.20
C ILE A 42 19.80 -5.54 17.37
N ARG A 43 20.69 -6.24 18.09
CA ARG A 43 21.40 -5.68 19.26
C ARG A 43 22.88 -6.01 19.23
N CYS A 44 23.70 -5.11 19.77
CA CYS A 44 25.12 -5.33 19.99
C CYS A 44 25.42 -5.38 21.48
N VAL A 45 26.01 -6.50 21.92
CA VAL A 45 26.42 -6.74 23.30
C VAL A 45 27.92 -6.89 23.35
N ARG A 46 28.56 -6.06 24.16
CA ARG A 46 29.97 -6.16 24.48
C ARG A 46 30.18 -7.13 25.63
N LEU A 47 31.07 -8.09 25.43
CA LEU A 47 31.53 -9.03 26.47
C LEU A 47 33.01 -8.83 26.73
N VAL A 48 33.36 -8.44 27.95
CA VAL A 48 34.76 -8.31 28.37
C VAL A 48 35.03 -9.28 29.52
N PRO A 49 35.86 -10.33 29.30
CA PRO A 49 36.25 -11.23 30.37
C PRO A 49 37.36 -10.63 31.22
N TYR A 50 37.26 -10.80 32.54
CA TYR A 50 38.26 -10.44 33.53
C TYR A 50 38.66 -11.67 34.33
N ALA A 51 39.96 -11.93 34.46
CA ALA A 51 40.45 -12.92 35.39
C ALA A 51 40.55 -12.29 36.78
N PHE A 52 39.81 -12.84 37.73
CA PHE A 52 39.90 -12.45 39.14
C PHE A 52 40.14 -13.70 39.98
N GLU A 53 41.31 -13.76 40.60
CA GLU A 53 41.83 -14.94 41.29
C GLU A 53 41.84 -16.20 40.39
N ARG A 54 40.91 -17.14 40.61
CA ARG A 54 40.72 -18.38 39.82
C ARG A 54 39.36 -18.43 39.12
N ARG A 55 38.72 -17.28 38.91
CA ARG A 55 37.40 -17.16 38.28
C ARG A 55 37.46 -16.20 37.09
N VAL A 56 36.64 -16.45 36.09
CA VAL A 56 36.41 -15.53 34.98
C VAL A 56 35.13 -14.76 35.28
N LEU A 57 35.25 -13.45 35.43
CA LEU A 57 34.12 -12.53 35.51
C LEU A 57 33.84 -12.02 34.09
N LEU A 58 32.58 -11.95 33.70
CA LEU A 58 32.16 -11.39 32.41
C LEU A 58 31.42 -10.08 32.66
N ASP A 59 31.96 -8.99 32.12
CA ASP A 59 31.22 -7.75 31.99
C ASP A 59 30.40 -7.77 30.70
N ILE A 60 29.10 -7.51 30.83
CA ILE A 60 28.11 -7.61 29.77
C ILE A 60 27.45 -6.25 29.61
N GLN A 61 27.72 -5.58 28.50
CA GLN A 61 27.19 -4.25 28.23
C GLN A 61 26.47 -4.18 26.88
N GLN A 62 25.22 -3.73 26.86
CA GLN A 62 24.55 -3.43 25.59
C GLN A 62 25.12 -2.11 25.01
N VAL A 63 25.74 -2.22 23.85
CA VAL A 63 26.35 -1.10 23.12
C VAL A 63 25.32 -0.43 22.21
N LEU A 64 24.49 -1.22 21.51
CA LEU A 64 23.45 -0.73 20.61
C LEU A 64 22.14 -1.53 20.78
N PRO A 65 20.98 -0.84 20.80
CA PRO A 65 20.83 0.59 21.05
C PRO A 65 21.31 0.94 22.47
N LEU A 66 21.73 2.20 22.71
CA LEU A 66 22.09 2.63 24.05
C LEU A 66 20.92 2.38 25.03
N PRO A 67 21.16 1.89 26.26
CA PRO A 67 20.08 1.55 27.18
C PRO A 67 19.09 2.70 27.41
N GLN A 68 19.60 3.93 27.48
CA GLN A 68 18.80 5.17 27.65
C GLN A 68 18.05 5.60 26.38
N ALA A 69 18.53 5.17 25.19
CA ALA A 69 17.94 5.49 23.91
C ALA A 69 16.83 4.52 23.49
N ALA A 70 16.76 3.31 24.05
CA ALA A 70 15.68 2.36 23.80
C ALA A 70 14.30 2.96 24.14
N ASP A 71 14.19 3.66 25.27
CA ASP A 71 12.95 4.32 25.72
C ASP A 71 12.59 5.59 24.92
N TYR A 72 13.57 6.19 24.25
CA TYR A 72 13.37 7.33 23.37
C TYR A 72 13.01 6.89 21.94
N GLN A 73 13.61 5.79 21.46
CA GLN A 73 13.30 5.17 20.17
C GLN A 73 11.87 4.62 20.10
N VAL A 74 11.25 4.22 21.22
CA VAL A 74 9.83 3.83 21.24
C VAL A 74 8.89 5.04 21.01
N ARG A 75 9.27 6.24 21.47
CA ARG A 75 8.48 7.48 21.26
C ARG A 75 8.77 8.15 19.93
N ILE A 76 10.02 8.11 19.47
CA ILE A 76 10.43 8.64 18.16
C ILE A 76 10.03 7.70 17.03
N GLY A 77 10.13 6.38 17.19
CA GLY A 77 9.70 5.40 16.17
C GLY A 77 8.23 5.57 15.78
N ARG A 78 7.35 6.02 16.68
CA ARG A 78 5.95 6.35 16.33
C ARG A 78 5.78 7.65 15.54
N LYS A 79 6.68 8.63 15.68
CA LYS A 79 6.63 9.93 14.98
C LYS A 79 7.48 9.95 13.70
N ASP A 80 8.60 9.25 13.69
CA ASP A 80 9.52 9.15 12.55
C ASP A 80 9.11 8.04 11.59
N ALA A 81 8.47 6.94 12.02
CA ALA A 81 7.84 6.01 11.05
C ALA A 81 6.69 6.68 10.26
N ALA A 82 6.11 7.77 10.76
CA ALA A 82 5.16 8.58 9.98
C ALA A 82 5.87 9.54 8.99
N ARG A 83 7.07 10.04 9.32
CA ARG A 83 7.84 10.99 8.49
C ARG A 83 8.79 10.30 7.49
N ASP A 84 9.48 9.24 7.87
CA ASP A 84 10.42 8.51 7.00
C ASP A 84 9.71 7.58 6.00
N ARG A 85 8.49 7.12 6.29
CA ARG A 85 7.62 6.48 5.27
C ARG A 85 7.17 7.46 4.19
N ALA A 86 7.15 8.76 4.47
CA ALA A 86 6.86 9.79 3.47
C ALA A 86 8.09 10.18 2.63
N ARG A 87 9.32 9.88 3.10
CA ARG A 87 10.56 10.33 2.45
C ARG A 87 11.41 9.22 1.78
N THR A 88 11.23 7.96 2.15
CA THR A 88 12.08 6.84 1.67
C THR A 88 11.33 5.81 0.83
N ASP A 89 10.13 6.17 0.40
CA ASP A 89 9.29 5.33 -0.42
C ASP A 89 8.97 6.12 -1.67
N GLY A 90 9.51 5.73 -2.83
CA GLY A 90 9.12 6.28 -4.13
C GLY A 90 7.63 6.01 -4.48
N ARG A 91 6.82 5.61 -3.50
CA ARG A 91 5.38 5.45 -3.61
C ARG A 91 4.75 6.83 -3.55
N ASP A 92 4.34 7.30 -4.72
CA ASP A 92 3.54 8.49 -4.87
C ASP A 92 2.14 8.27 -4.24
N PHE A 93 1.97 8.80 -3.03
CA PHE A 93 0.72 8.87 -2.25
C PHE A 93 -0.16 10.06 -2.62
N THR A 94 0.08 10.73 -3.76
CA THR A 94 -0.75 11.86 -4.19
C THR A 94 -2.22 11.48 -4.15
N ARG A 95 -2.99 12.31 -3.44
CA ARG A 95 -4.44 12.21 -3.35
C ARG A 95 -5.07 13.25 -4.26
N TYR A 96 -6.30 13.00 -4.69
CA TYR A 96 -6.99 13.84 -5.66
C TYR A 96 -8.41 14.12 -5.18
N HIS A 97 -8.84 15.37 -5.33
CA HIS A 97 -10.25 15.73 -5.27
C HIS A 97 -10.85 15.57 -6.66
N VAL A 98 -11.96 14.84 -6.76
CA VAL A 98 -12.84 14.93 -7.93
C VAL A 98 -13.79 16.08 -7.68
N ILE A 99 -13.90 16.98 -8.64
CA ILE A 99 -14.72 18.19 -8.56
C ILE A 99 -15.89 18.01 -9.51
N VAL A 100 -17.09 18.26 -8.99
CA VAL A 100 -18.34 17.97 -9.67
C VAL A 100 -19.21 19.23 -9.62
N ASP A 101 -19.47 19.86 -10.76
CA ASP A 101 -20.19 21.15 -10.83
C ASP A 101 -19.57 22.23 -9.91
N GLY A 102 -18.24 22.23 -9.80
CA GLY A 102 -17.49 23.12 -8.91
C GLY A 102 -17.48 22.72 -7.43
N THR A 103 -18.20 21.65 -7.04
CA THR A 103 -18.18 21.12 -5.67
C THR A 103 -17.09 20.07 -5.54
N GLU A 104 -16.19 20.26 -4.58
CA GLU A 104 -15.11 19.30 -4.33
C GLU A 104 -15.58 18.13 -3.48
N LEU A 105 -15.37 16.92 -3.97
CA LEU A 105 -15.60 15.69 -3.19
C LEU A 105 -14.43 15.42 -2.24
N VAL A 106 -14.67 14.54 -1.27
CA VAL A 106 -13.63 14.04 -0.35
C VAL A 106 -12.48 13.48 -1.16
N ASP A 107 -11.27 13.87 -0.77
CA ASP A 107 -10.06 13.48 -1.47
C ASP A 107 -9.88 11.95 -1.47
N GLN A 108 -9.33 11.43 -2.56
CA GLN A 108 -9.18 10.01 -2.80
C GLN A 108 -7.75 9.63 -3.16
N ASN A 109 -7.35 8.42 -2.79
CA ASN A 109 -6.15 7.81 -3.40
C ASN A 109 -6.38 7.54 -4.90
N LYS A 110 -5.30 7.33 -5.65
CA LYS A 110 -5.32 7.14 -7.12
C LYS A 110 -6.41 6.20 -7.64
N ARG A 111 -6.56 5.01 -7.04
CA ARG A 111 -7.53 4.01 -7.49
C ARG A 111 -8.97 4.48 -7.30
N ASN A 112 -9.25 5.13 -6.17
CA ASN A 112 -10.58 5.64 -5.88
C ASN A 112 -10.86 6.93 -6.65
N ALA A 113 -9.86 7.76 -6.92
CA ALA A 113 -10.01 8.96 -7.73
C ALA A 113 -10.48 8.61 -9.16
N ILE A 114 -9.84 7.63 -9.80
CA ILE A 114 -10.27 7.14 -11.13
C ILE A 114 -11.69 6.53 -11.06
N ARG A 115 -11.96 5.69 -10.04
CA ARG A 115 -13.28 5.09 -9.86
C ARG A 115 -14.37 6.16 -9.73
N VAL A 116 -14.20 7.11 -8.82
CA VAL A 116 -15.15 8.21 -8.58
C VAL A 116 -15.30 9.08 -9.82
N MET A 117 -14.20 9.42 -10.51
CA MET A 117 -14.25 10.17 -11.77
C MET A 117 -15.16 9.48 -12.79
N ILE A 118 -14.97 8.17 -13.01
CA ILE A 118 -15.76 7.41 -13.98
C ILE A 118 -17.22 7.31 -13.52
N GLU A 119 -17.49 7.00 -12.24
CA GLU A 119 -18.85 6.96 -11.70
C GLU A 119 -19.59 8.29 -11.88
N GLN A 120 -18.91 9.43 -11.66
CA GLN A 120 -19.48 10.76 -11.84
C GLN A 120 -19.74 11.11 -13.31
N LEU A 121 -18.91 10.62 -14.24
CA LEU A 121 -19.14 10.75 -15.68
C LEU A 121 -20.35 9.90 -16.12
N THR A 122 -20.41 8.64 -15.68
CA THR A 122 -21.53 7.74 -15.99
C THR A 122 -22.85 8.24 -15.41
N ALA A 123 -22.85 8.76 -14.17
CA ALA A 123 -24.01 9.40 -13.55
C ALA A 123 -24.50 10.64 -14.34
N ARG A 124 -23.64 11.22 -15.18
CA ARG A 124 -23.95 12.33 -16.10
C ARG A 124 -24.21 11.87 -17.53
N HIS A 125 -24.55 10.59 -17.68
CA HIS A 125 -24.94 9.98 -18.96
C HIS A 125 -23.82 9.95 -20.01
N VAL A 126 -22.55 10.03 -19.59
CA VAL A 126 -21.44 9.76 -20.50
C VAL A 126 -21.36 8.24 -20.75
N PRO A 127 -21.48 7.77 -22.00
CA PRO A 127 -21.48 6.34 -22.29
C PRO A 127 -20.15 5.67 -21.91
N LEU A 128 -20.23 4.49 -21.26
CA LEU A 128 -19.04 3.74 -20.83
C LEU A 128 -18.11 3.37 -21.98
N ALA A 129 -18.65 3.13 -23.18
CA ALA A 129 -17.87 2.91 -24.39
C ALA A 129 -16.95 4.10 -24.72
N GLN A 130 -17.45 5.34 -24.63
CA GLN A 130 -16.65 6.55 -24.88
C GLN A 130 -15.63 6.79 -23.79
N ILE A 131 -15.98 6.50 -22.53
CA ILE A 131 -15.04 6.58 -21.40
C ILE A 131 -13.88 5.59 -21.64
N ARG A 132 -14.18 4.35 -22.05
CA ARG A 132 -13.18 3.31 -22.32
C ARG A 132 -12.15 3.75 -23.36
N GLU A 133 -12.55 4.46 -24.41
CA GLU A 133 -11.63 4.96 -25.45
C GLU A 133 -10.56 5.92 -24.93
N ARG A 134 -10.78 6.53 -23.75
CA ARG A 134 -9.83 7.45 -23.10
C ARG A 134 -8.98 6.77 -22.02
N LEU A 135 -9.23 5.50 -21.75
CA LEU A 135 -8.55 4.72 -20.73
C LEU A 135 -7.50 3.78 -21.37
N PRO A 136 -6.45 3.39 -20.63
CA PRO A 136 -5.57 2.33 -21.10
C PRO A 136 -6.34 1.00 -21.23
N GLU A 137 -5.98 0.17 -22.20
CA GLU A 137 -6.69 -1.10 -22.50
C GLU A 137 -6.88 -2.01 -21.27
N ARG A 138 -5.92 -1.99 -20.34
CA ARG A 138 -5.97 -2.75 -19.08
C ARG A 138 -6.97 -2.23 -18.05
N ALA A 139 -7.58 -1.06 -18.24
CA ALA A 139 -8.39 -0.39 -17.23
C ALA A 139 -9.69 -1.14 -16.95
N PHE A 140 -10.27 -1.79 -17.96
CA PHE A 140 -11.52 -2.52 -17.83
C PHE A 140 -11.37 -4.01 -18.17
N ARG A 141 -12.20 -4.80 -17.49
CA ARG A 141 -12.69 -6.09 -17.99
C ARG A 141 -14.17 -5.95 -18.22
N VAL A 142 -14.65 -6.59 -19.27
CA VAL A 142 -16.07 -6.63 -19.60
C VAL A 142 -16.55 -8.04 -19.32
N VAL A 143 -17.64 -8.15 -18.56
CA VAL A 143 -18.33 -9.41 -18.31
C VAL A 143 -19.73 -9.31 -18.92
N PRO A 144 -20.27 -10.40 -19.47
CA PRO A 144 -21.61 -10.40 -20.06
C PRO A 144 -22.71 -10.23 -18.99
N GLY A 145 -23.79 -9.53 -19.36
CA GLY A 145 -24.96 -9.29 -18.53
C GLY A 145 -24.85 -8.08 -17.60
N LEU A 146 -25.99 -7.70 -17.01
CA LEU A 146 -26.12 -6.62 -16.03
C LEU A 146 -25.89 -7.14 -14.59
N VAL A 147 -24.62 -7.29 -14.22
CA VAL A 147 -24.25 -7.90 -12.94
C VAL A 147 -23.86 -6.81 -11.93
N THR A 148 -24.67 -6.66 -10.88
CA THR A 148 -24.51 -5.56 -9.90
C THR A 148 -23.99 -6.02 -8.54
N THR A 149 -24.24 -7.26 -8.16
CA THR A 149 -23.82 -7.77 -6.83
C THR A 149 -22.35 -8.21 -6.85
N PRO A 150 -21.54 -7.89 -5.82
CA PRO A 150 -20.11 -8.19 -5.85
C PRO A 150 -19.78 -9.65 -6.13
N ASP A 151 -20.46 -10.60 -5.48
CA ASP A 151 -20.17 -12.03 -5.66
C ASP A 151 -20.49 -12.52 -7.07
N ALA A 152 -21.59 -12.05 -7.66
CA ALA A 152 -21.91 -12.37 -9.05
C ALA A 152 -20.90 -11.75 -10.01
N VAL A 153 -20.41 -10.52 -9.76
CA VAL A 153 -19.36 -9.88 -10.58
C VAL A 153 -18.06 -10.69 -10.50
N ARG A 154 -17.68 -11.15 -9.31
CA ARG A 154 -16.48 -12.00 -9.12
C ARG A 154 -16.62 -13.31 -9.91
N LYS A 155 -17.78 -13.95 -9.83
CA LYS A 155 -18.07 -15.18 -10.56
C LYS A 155 -18.01 -14.98 -12.07
N ALA A 156 -18.72 -13.98 -12.59
CA ALA A 156 -18.74 -13.67 -14.02
C ALA A 156 -17.34 -13.29 -14.55
N LEU A 157 -16.53 -12.60 -13.74
CA LEU A 157 -15.16 -12.26 -14.09
C LEU A 157 -14.28 -13.51 -14.22
N LEU A 158 -14.40 -14.47 -13.29
CA LEU A 158 -13.63 -15.72 -13.34
C LEU A 158 -14.11 -16.66 -14.45
N GLU A 159 -15.39 -16.62 -14.82
CA GLU A 159 -15.92 -17.36 -15.97
C GLU A 159 -15.38 -16.78 -17.29
N THR A 160 -15.23 -15.46 -17.38
CA THR A 160 -14.71 -14.77 -18.56
C THR A 160 -13.18 -14.85 -18.67
N ASP A 161 -12.48 -14.75 -17.54
CA ASP A 161 -11.02 -14.77 -17.44
C ASP A 161 -10.61 -15.62 -16.21
N PRO A 162 -10.46 -16.96 -16.37
CA PRO A 162 -10.13 -17.85 -15.25
C PRO A 162 -8.79 -17.55 -14.57
N ALA A 163 -7.90 -16.83 -15.24
CA ALA A 163 -6.60 -16.43 -14.69
C ALA A 163 -6.66 -15.08 -13.94
N ALA A 164 -7.82 -14.41 -13.91
CA ALA A 164 -7.96 -13.11 -13.28
C ALA A 164 -7.79 -13.18 -11.75
N ASP A 165 -6.84 -12.40 -11.22
CA ASP A 165 -6.77 -12.11 -9.79
C ASP A 165 -7.86 -11.10 -9.41
N VAL A 166 -8.99 -11.61 -8.95
CA VAL A 166 -10.20 -10.87 -8.55
C VAL A 166 -9.90 -9.72 -7.56
N ARG A 167 -8.86 -9.84 -6.74
CA ARG A 167 -8.46 -8.79 -5.77
C ARG A 167 -7.98 -7.51 -6.46
N ARG A 168 -7.58 -7.61 -7.74
CA ARG A 168 -7.12 -6.47 -8.55
C ARG A 168 -8.25 -5.72 -9.24
N TRP A 169 -9.51 -6.11 -9.06
CA TRP A 169 -10.66 -5.54 -9.75
C TRP A 169 -11.70 -4.99 -8.75
N PHE A 170 -12.37 -3.89 -9.10
CA PHE A 170 -13.46 -3.28 -8.32
C PHE A 170 -14.78 -4.02 -8.52
N CYS A 171 -14.86 -5.28 -8.09
CA CYS A 171 -16.10 -6.06 -8.15
C CYS A 171 -17.21 -5.49 -7.25
N ASP A 172 -16.84 -4.68 -6.27
CA ASP A 172 -17.71 -3.95 -5.35
C ASP A 172 -18.36 -2.69 -5.97
N HIS A 173 -17.84 -2.24 -7.11
CA HIS A 173 -18.33 -1.07 -7.85
C HIS A 173 -18.41 -1.38 -9.35
N PRO A 174 -19.29 -2.29 -9.79
CA PRO A 174 -19.48 -2.59 -11.21
C PRO A 174 -20.12 -1.40 -11.93
N LEU A 175 -19.70 -1.17 -13.17
CA LEU A 175 -20.25 -0.16 -14.06
C LEU A 175 -21.08 -0.86 -15.14
N VAL A 176 -22.39 -0.78 -15.03
CA VAL A 176 -23.32 -1.48 -15.92
C VAL A 176 -23.62 -0.63 -17.15
N ASP A 177 -23.56 -1.26 -18.32
CA ASP A 177 -23.98 -0.69 -19.59
C ASP A 177 -25.22 -1.44 -20.11
N GLU A 178 -26.39 -0.85 -19.86
CA GLU A 178 -27.68 -1.42 -20.27
C GLU A 178 -27.86 -1.45 -21.79
N THR A 179 -27.14 -0.61 -22.54
CA THR A 179 -27.28 -0.54 -24.01
C THR A 179 -26.62 -1.72 -24.70
N THR A 180 -25.58 -2.28 -24.09
CA THR A 180 -24.81 -3.41 -24.63
C THR A 180 -25.00 -4.70 -23.87
N ASP A 181 -25.83 -4.71 -22.81
CA ASP A 181 -26.04 -5.82 -21.88
C ASP A 181 -24.71 -6.33 -21.29
N GLN A 182 -23.88 -5.40 -20.84
CA GLN A 182 -22.51 -5.67 -20.37
C GLN A 182 -22.22 -4.97 -19.04
N THR A 183 -21.32 -5.57 -18.27
CA THR A 183 -20.80 -4.96 -17.05
C THR A 183 -19.29 -4.76 -17.15
N TYR A 184 -18.85 -3.54 -16.88
CA TYR A 184 -17.46 -3.13 -16.86
C TYR A 184 -16.93 -3.19 -15.42
N VAL A 185 -15.79 -3.85 -15.24
CA VAL A 185 -15.11 -3.97 -13.95
C VAL A 185 -13.78 -3.23 -14.03
N LEU A 186 -13.61 -2.24 -13.16
CA LEU A 186 -12.43 -1.36 -13.16
C LEU A 186 -11.24 -2.01 -12.46
N PHE A 187 -10.06 -1.89 -13.06
CA PHE A 187 -8.80 -2.33 -12.47
C PHE A 187 -8.39 -1.42 -11.29
N LYS A 188 -7.90 -2.00 -10.19
CA LYS A 188 -7.54 -1.29 -8.96
C LYS A 188 -6.16 -0.67 -8.96
N ARG A 189 -5.22 -1.15 -9.79
CA ARG A 189 -3.81 -0.69 -9.72
C ARG A 189 -3.55 0.44 -10.71
N TRP A 190 -3.32 1.62 -10.16
CA TRP A 190 -3.00 2.85 -10.85
C TRP A 190 -1.67 3.39 -10.35
N GLY A 191 -0.86 3.92 -11.27
CA GLY A 191 0.50 4.36 -11.00
C GLY A 191 0.72 5.79 -11.50
N PRO A 192 1.85 6.10 -12.16
CA PRO A 192 2.13 7.46 -12.62
C PRO A 192 1.12 7.96 -13.66
N ASN A 193 0.45 7.06 -14.39
CA ASN A 193 -0.56 7.42 -15.39
C ASN A 193 -1.90 7.89 -14.80
N THR A 194 -2.06 7.94 -13.47
CA THR A 194 -3.34 8.35 -12.85
C THR A 194 -3.77 9.74 -13.29
N GLU A 195 -2.88 10.73 -13.14
CA GLU A 195 -3.20 12.12 -13.47
C GLU A 195 -3.36 12.39 -14.97
N PRO A 196 -2.48 11.87 -15.86
CA PRO A 196 -2.73 11.91 -17.29
C PRO A 196 -4.10 11.32 -17.68
N THR A 197 -4.53 10.23 -17.03
CA THR A 197 -5.86 9.64 -17.28
C THR A 197 -6.99 10.53 -16.76
N LEU A 198 -6.88 11.07 -15.54
CA LEU A 198 -7.89 12.00 -15.01
C LEU A 198 -8.04 13.24 -15.90
N LYS A 199 -6.92 13.78 -16.39
CA LYS A 199 -6.90 14.90 -17.34
C LYS A 199 -7.53 14.54 -18.68
N ALA A 200 -7.18 13.39 -19.25
CA ALA A 200 -7.77 12.93 -20.50
C ALA A 200 -9.29 12.77 -20.39
N LEU A 201 -9.80 12.30 -19.24
CA LEU A 201 -11.23 12.19 -18.97
C LEU A 201 -11.91 13.56 -18.82
N SER A 202 -11.33 14.49 -18.06
CA SER A 202 -11.92 15.83 -17.89
C SER A 202 -11.94 16.61 -19.21
N ASP A 203 -10.87 16.52 -20.00
CA ASP A 203 -10.75 17.23 -21.27
C ASP A 203 -11.68 16.66 -22.35
N ALA A 204 -11.93 15.34 -22.33
CA ALA A 204 -12.79 14.69 -23.31
C ALA A 204 -14.28 14.95 -23.06
N PHE A 205 -14.68 15.25 -21.83
CA PHE A 205 -16.09 15.39 -21.43
C PHE A 205 -16.35 16.71 -20.65
N PRO A 206 -16.07 17.88 -21.24
CA PRO A 206 -16.22 19.17 -20.55
C PRO A 206 -17.67 19.45 -20.14
N GLU A 207 -18.64 19.00 -20.95
CA GLU A 207 -20.08 19.17 -20.69
C GLU A 207 -20.55 18.43 -19.42
N ALA A 208 -19.83 17.39 -19.01
CA ALA A 208 -20.12 16.69 -17.77
C ALA A 208 -19.68 17.48 -16.52
N LYS A 209 -18.89 18.55 -16.66
CA LYS A 209 -18.43 19.40 -15.54
C LYS A 209 -17.81 18.58 -14.38
N VAL A 210 -17.14 17.48 -14.73
CA VAL A 210 -16.36 16.66 -13.80
C VAL A 210 -14.89 16.93 -14.07
N THR A 211 -14.20 17.50 -13.10
CA THR A 211 -12.77 17.79 -13.16
C THR A 211 -12.06 17.23 -11.94
N PHE A 212 -10.77 17.50 -11.79
CA PHE A 212 -10.01 17.02 -10.65
C PHE A 212 -8.92 18.02 -10.28
N ARG A 213 -8.44 17.94 -9.04
CA ARG A 213 -7.21 18.59 -8.60
C ARG A 213 -6.43 17.67 -7.65
N ARG A 214 -5.12 17.90 -7.53
CA ARG A 214 -4.35 17.29 -6.43
C ARG A 214 -4.83 17.86 -5.09
N ALA A 215 -4.94 16.99 -4.10
CA ALA A 215 -5.21 17.40 -2.74
C ALA A 215 -3.93 17.97 -2.13
N ASP A 216 -4.08 19.05 -1.38
CA ASP A 216 -2.97 19.66 -0.66
C ASP A 216 -2.51 18.72 0.46
N VAL A 217 -1.19 18.59 0.63
CA VAL A 217 -0.64 17.85 1.77
C VAL A 217 -0.89 18.71 2.99
N SER A 218 -1.89 18.35 3.81
CA SER A 218 -2.10 19.00 5.11
C SER A 218 -0.85 18.80 5.95
N GLU A 219 -0.16 19.90 6.28
CA GLU A 219 1.04 19.94 7.15
C GLU A 219 0.78 19.45 8.58
#